data_AF-A0A358EEK4-F1
#
_entry.id   AF-A0A358EEK4-F1
#
_cell.length_a   1.000
_cell.length_b   1.000
_cell.length_c   1.000
_cell.angle_alpha   90.00
_cell.angle_beta   90.00
_cell.angle_gamma   90.00
#
_symmetry.space_group_name_H-M   'P 1'
#
loop_
_entity.id
_entity.type
_entity.pdbx_description
1 polymer ?
#
loop_
_entity_poly.entity_id
_entity_poly.type
_entity_poly.pdbx_seq_one_letter_code
_entity_poly.pdbx_strand_id
1 'polypeptide(L)' 'MQLFVGINFPKRQRVKMHRAARALRDRDLPVRWVEPEDFHVTLKSLGQVRREQLSDVTGALERVASGTR' A
#
# COMPACT_ATOMS: atom_id res chain seq x y z
N MET A 1 -12.82 -11.33 1.92
CA MET A 1 -12.19 -10.00 2.07
C MET A 1 -11.10 -9.90 1.01
N GLN A 2 -11.06 -8.81 0.24
CA GLN A 2 -9.98 -8.62 -0.72
C GLN A 2 -8.73 -8.13 0.02
N LEU A 3 -7.64 -8.89 -0.02
CA LEU A 3 -6.39 -8.56 0.67
C LEU A 3 -5.21 -8.44 -0.30
N PHE A 4 -4.22 -7.67 0.12
CA PHE A 4 -2.90 -7.58 -0.51
C PHE A 4 -1.85 -7.31 0.56
N VAL A 5 -0.58 -7.55 0.22
CA VAL A 5 0.59 -7.21 1.03
C VAL A 5 1.24 -5.97 0.44
N GLY A 6 1.43 -4.94 1.24
CA GLY A 6 2.03 -3.67 0.82
C GLY A 6 3.15 -3.21 1.74
N ILE A 7 4.16 -2.55 1.16
CA ILE A 7 5.16 -1.79 1.91
C ILE A 7 4.76 -0.32 1.89
N ASN A 8 4.63 0.26 3.07
CA ASN A 8 4.34 1.67 3.23
C ASN A 8 5.59 2.52 3.06
N PHE A 9 5.39 3.73 2.52
CA PHE A 9 6.46 4.73 2.47
C PHE A 9 6.53 5.52 3.78
N PRO A 10 7.74 5.96 4.21
CA PRO A 10 7.87 6.94 5.27
C PRO A 10 7.11 8.22 4.96
N LYS A 11 6.53 8.88 5.99
CA LYS A 11 5.72 10.11 5.84
C LYS A 11 6.39 11.15 4.92
N ARG A 12 7.69 11.39 5.10
CA ARG A 12 8.48 12.32 4.27
C ARG A 12 8.45 11.98 2.78
N GLN A 13 8.49 10.70 2.43
CA GLN A 13 8.47 10.28 1.02
C GLN A 13 7.07 10.41 0.43
N ARG A 14 6.01 10.09 1.19
CA ARG A 14 4.62 10.28 0.75
C ARG A 14 4.34 11.74 0.40
N VAL A 15 4.76 12.67 1.26
CA VAL A 15 4.65 14.12 1.01
C VAL A 15 5.40 14.54 -0.25
N LYS A 16 6.61 14.03 -0.48
CA LYS A 16 7.40 14.34 -1.68
C LYS A 16 6.73 13.84 -2.95
N MET A 17 6.26 12.59 -2.97
CA MET A 17 5.54 12.00 -4.10
C MET A 17 4.25 12.76 -4.40
N HIS A 18 3.49 13.09 -3.35
CA HIS A 18 2.30 13.90 -3.50
C HIS A 18 2.66 15.27 -4.09
N ARG A 19 3.65 15.97 -3.57
CA ARG A 19 4.10 17.26 -4.14
C ARG A 19 4.56 17.13 -5.59
N ALA A 20 5.28 16.06 -5.96
CA ALA A 20 5.79 15.87 -7.31
C ALA A 20 4.67 15.77 -8.36
N ALA A 21 3.55 15.12 -8.02
CA ALA A 21 2.40 15.00 -8.92
C ALA A 21 1.48 16.25 -8.93
N ARG A 22 1.78 17.31 -8.16
CA ARG A 22 0.94 18.52 -8.05
C ARG A 22 0.60 19.13 -9.42
N ALA A 23 1.59 19.28 -10.30
CA ALA A 23 1.38 19.88 -11.62
C ALA A 23 0.40 19.09 -12.52
N LEU A 24 0.18 17.81 -12.21
CA LEU A 24 -0.83 16.97 -12.88
C LEU A 24 -2.17 17.02 -12.14
N ARG A 25 -2.16 17.06 -10.80
CA ARG A 25 -3.39 17.18 -9.98
C ARG A 25 -4.11 18.50 -10.14
N ASP A 26 -3.36 19.57 -10.36
CA ASP A 26 -3.91 20.92 -10.56
C ASP A 26 -4.56 21.06 -11.96
N ARG A 27 -4.53 20.00 -12.80
CA ARG A 27 -5.22 19.94 -14.09
C ARG A 27 -6.54 19.20 -13.95
N ASP A 28 -7.51 19.55 -14.79
CA ASP A 28 -8.81 18.88 -14.86
C ASP A 28 -8.70 17.57 -15.67
N LEU A 29 -8.05 16.58 -15.07
CA LEU A 29 -7.92 15.24 -15.65
C LEU A 29 -9.03 14.34 -15.09
N PRO A 30 -9.66 13.47 -15.90
CA PRO A 30 -10.73 12.56 -15.47
C PRO A 30 -10.16 11.35 -14.72
N VAL A 31 -9.36 11.59 -13.68
CA VAL A 31 -8.68 10.56 -12.88
C VAL A 31 -8.99 10.75 -11.40
N ARG A 32 -9.00 9.64 -10.66
CA ARG A 32 -9.06 9.67 -9.21
C ARG A 32 -7.65 9.69 -8.65
N TRP A 33 -7.32 10.75 -7.92
CA TRP A 33 -6.06 10.83 -7.19
C TRP A 33 -6.11 10.01 -5.90
N VAL A 34 -5.00 9.36 -5.58
CA VAL A 34 -4.82 8.62 -4.33
C VAL A 34 -4.28 9.57 -3.27
N GLU A 35 -4.82 9.49 -2.05
CA GLU A 35 -4.35 10.31 -0.94
C GLU A 35 -2.95 9.86 -0.48
N PRO A 36 -2.11 10.77 0.04
CA PRO A 36 -0.76 10.43 0.50
C PRO A 36 -0.72 9.31 1.54
N GLU A 37 -1.76 9.15 2.35
CA GLU A 37 -1.88 8.13 3.39
C GLU A 37 -2.00 6.72 2.80
N ASP A 38 -2.56 6.61 1.59
CA ASP A 38 -2.78 5.35 0.88
C ASP A 38 -1.61 4.97 -0.03
N PHE A 39 -0.54 5.76 -0.09
CA PHE A 39 0.64 5.43 -0.88
C PHE A 39 1.39 4.24 -0.30
N HIS A 40 1.49 3.18 -1.10
CA HIS A 40 2.23 1.96 -0.78
C HIS A 40 2.76 1.33 -2.07
N VAL A 41 3.72 0.42 -1.92
CA VAL A 41 4.11 -0.52 -2.98
C VAL A 41 3.40 -1.84 -2.70
N THR A 42 2.51 -2.26 -3.59
CA THR A 42 1.92 -3.60 -3.52
C THR A 42 2.97 -4.63 -3.88
N LEU A 43 3.27 -5.56 -2.97
CA LEU A 43 4.17 -6.69 -3.24
C LEU A 43 3.42 -7.86 -3.85
N LYS A 44 2.26 -8.19 -3.28
CA LYS A 44 1.47 -9.34 -3.68
C LYS A 44 0.00 -9.11 -3.41
N SER A 45 -0.83 -9.31 -4.43
CA SER A 45 -2.28 -9.41 -4.26
C SER A 45 -2.64 -10.83 -3.81
N LEU A 46 -3.47 -10.94 -2.77
CA LEU A 46 -3.93 -12.23 -2.23
C LEU A 46 -5.36 -12.57 -2.69
N GLY A 47 -6.04 -11.63 -3.35
CA GLY A 47 -7.41 -11.84 -3.81
C GLY A 47 -8.39 -11.96 -2.64
N GLN A 48 -9.43 -12.78 -2.83
CA GLN A 48 -10.40 -13.07 -1.79
C GLN A 48 -9.83 -14.04 -0.76
N VAL A 49 -9.66 -13.56 0.46
CA VAL A 49 -9.23 -14.33 1.61
C VAL A 49 -10.40 -14.48 2.57
N ARG A 50 -10.62 -15.70 3.06
CA ARG A 50 -11.65 -15.98 4.07
C ARG A 50 -11.19 -15.48 5.44
N ARG A 51 -12.13 -15.06 6.29
CA ARG A 51 -11.80 -14.35 7.53
C ARG A 51 -11.00 -15.23 8.50
N GLU A 52 -11.28 -16.52 8.51
CA GLU A 52 -10.59 -17.54 9.30
C GLU A 52 -9.12 -17.75 8.87
N GLN A 53 -8.75 -17.39 7.64
CA GLN A 53 -7.36 -17.51 7.15
C GLN A 53 -6.51 -16.27 7.49
N LEU A 54 -7.09 -15.24 8.12
CA LEU A 54 -6.39 -13.99 8.41
C LEU A 54 -5.21 -14.21 9.38
N SER A 55 -5.39 -15.05 10.41
CA SER A 55 -4.32 -15.39 11.36
C SER A 55 -3.14 -16.06 10.66
N ASP A 56 -3.41 -16.95 9.71
CA ASP A 56 -2.38 -17.69 8.98
C ASP A 56 -1.57 -16.76 8.08
N VAL A 57 -2.26 -15.83 7.40
CA VAL A 57 -1.60 -14.81 6.56
C VAL A 57 -0.74 -13.89 7.42
N THR A 58 -1.27 -13.36 8.52
CA THR A 58 -0.51 -12.46 9.42
C THR A 58 0.70 -13.18 10.01
N GLY A 59 0.53 -14.41 10.51
CA GLY A 59 1.64 -15.19 11.06
C GLY A 59 2.72 -15.55 10.03
N ALA A 60 2.34 -15.79 8.78
CA ALA A 60 3.31 -15.97 7.70
C ALA A 60 4.10 -14.68 7.42
N LEU A 61 3.44 -13.52 7.41
CA LEU A 61 4.08 -12.23 7.20
C LEU A 61 5.03 -11.85 8.34
N GLU A 62 4.64 -12.09 9.60
CA GLU A 62 5.50 -11.81 10.77
C GLU A 62 6.80 -12.62 10.72
N ARG A 63 6.73 -13.91 10.36
CA ARG A 63 7.93 -14.75 10.20
C ARG A 63 8.87 -14.24 9.12
N VAL A 64 8.34 -13.77 7.99
CA VAL A 64 9.16 -13.24 6.89
C VAL A 64 9.73 -11.87 7.25
N ALA A 65 8.93 -11.00 7.86
CA ALA A 65 9.34 -9.65 8.25
C ALA A 65 10.45 -9.66 9.30
N SER A 66 10.39 -10.57 10.29
CA SER A 66 11.44 -10.67 11.32
C SER A 66 12.79 -11.18 10.78
N GLY A 67 12.79 -11.89 9.65
CA GLY A 67 13.99 -12.35 8.97
C GLY A 67 14.57 -11.38 7.93
N THR A 68 13.87 -10.29 7.61
CA THR A 68 14.27 -9.33 6.59
C THR A 68 15.02 -8.16 7.23
N ARG A 69 16.26 -7.90 6.80
CA ARG A 69 17.10 -6.77 7.27
C ARG A 69 16.96 -5.54 6.38
#